data_AF-A0AA86R6B6-F1
#
_entry.id   AF-A0AA86R6B6-F1
#
_cell.length_a   1.000
_cell.length_b   1.000
_cell.length_c   1.000
_cell.angle_alpha   90.00
_cell.angle_beta   90.00
_cell.angle_gamma   90.00
#
_symmetry.space_group_name_H-M   'P 1'
#
loop_
_entity.id
_entity.type
_entity.pdbx_description
1 polymer ?
#
loop_
_entity_poly.entity_id
_entity_poly.type
_entity_poly.pdbx_seq_one_letter_code
_entity_poly.pdbx_strand_id
1 'polypeptide(L)'
;MRCYELKIELFKLKNPLESFKPNNRINLRTISFGTIDNEEKEQYEAQQMIVEALFPFRWYNENQTYWEIKYSHLDEYKLLVDASDQYVRFMKSAHFDPLMLVKVNKSQEAKQKRKDDPDYGYLQYTNPKIHLNFNERHQLEQQDPLVYGLYSINTEFGCKHGLRGAYIFCDQCAQFFGCDICHNEEADHQILYKDVKNVKCCNCQLIHP
;
A
#
# COMPACT_ATOMS: atom_id res chain seq x y z
N MET A 1 -11.44 -17.36 11.07
CA MET A 1 -10.35 -16.39 10.98
C MET A 1 -10.49 -15.54 9.73
N ARG A 2 -10.50 -14.24 9.95
CA ARG A 2 -10.36 -13.22 8.91
C ARG A 2 -8.90 -12.84 8.84
N CYS A 3 -8.41 -12.58 7.65
CA CYS A 3 -7.13 -11.93 7.41
C CYS A 3 -7.38 -10.65 6.62
N TYR A 4 -6.35 -9.82 6.48
CA TYR A 4 -6.44 -8.58 5.73
C TYR A 4 -5.52 -8.67 4.52
N GLU A 5 -6.04 -8.33 3.36
CA GLU A 5 -5.27 -8.25 2.14
C GLU A 5 -4.99 -6.77 1.86
N LEU A 6 -3.71 -6.42 1.78
CA LEU A 6 -3.27 -5.10 1.36
C LEU A 6 -3.27 -5.05 -0.17
N LYS A 7 -4.04 -4.11 -0.71
CA LYS A 7 -4.09 -3.81 -2.15
C LYS A 7 -3.61 -2.40 -2.41
N ILE A 8 -2.97 -2.21 -3.55
CA ILE A 8 -2.63 -0.89 -4.07
C ILE A 8 -3.41 -0.66 -5.37
N GLU A 9 -4.22 0.39 -5.39
CA GLU A 9 -4.88 0.88 -6.59
C GLU A 9 -3.93 1.84 -7.29
N LEU A 10 -3.45 1.45 -8.47
CA LEU A 10 -2.68 2.33 -9.33
C LEU A 10 -3.63 3.21 -10.12
N PHE A 11 -3.40 4.52 -10.10
CA PHE A 11 -4.21 5.47 -10.86
C PHE A 11 -3.34 6.62 -11.39
N LYS A 12 -3.88 7.36 -12.35
CA LYS A 12 -3.37 8.68 -12.75
C LYS A 12 -4.45 9.74 -12.61
N LEU A 13 -4.07 11.01 -12.63
CA LEU A 13 -5.05 12.09 -12.69
C LEU A 13 -5.69 12.19 -14.09
N LYS A 14 -7.00 12.44 -14.11
CA LYS A 14 -7.75 12.76 -15.34
C LYS A 14 -7.39 14.17 -15.82
N ASN A 15 -7.43 15.14 -14.91
CA ASN A 15 -6.99 16.50 -15.11
C ASN A 15 -5.81 16.79 -14.16
N PRO A 16 -4.58 16.93 -14.69
CA PRO A 16 -3.39 17.29 -13.92
C PRO A 16 -3.45 18.62 -13.18
N LEU A 17 -4.44 19.48 -13.40
CA LEU A 17 -4.63 20.75 -12.68
C LEU A 17 -5.62 20.67 -11.51
N GLU A 18 -6.29 19.53 -11.35
CA GLU A 18 -7.26 19.31 -10.30
C GLU A 18 -6.68 18.41 -9.21
N SER A 19 -7.20 18.58 -7.99
CA SER A 19 -6.79 17.80 -6.81
C SER A 19 -6.92 16.28 -6.99
N PHE A 20 -6.31 15.52 -6.07
CA PHE A 20 -6.40 14.06 -5.98
C PHE A 20 -7.78 13.50 -5.59
N LYS A 21 -8.87 14.23 -5.75
CA LYS A 21 -10.22 13.75 -5.44
C LYS A 21 -10.58 12.49 -6.24
N PRO A 22 -11.38 11.56 -5.71
CA PRO A 22 -11.73 10.30 -6.39
C PRO A 22 -12.28 10.47 -7.82
N ASN A 23 -13.08 11.52 -8.06
CA ASN A 23 -13.65 11.81 -9.37
C ASN A 23 -12.63 12.30 -10.43
N ASN A 24 -11.43 12.70 -10.01
CA ASN A 24 -10.33 13.10 -10.87
C ASN A 24 -9.32 11.97 -11.10
N ARG A 25 -9.64 10.72 -10.74
CA ARG A 25 -8.75 9.56 -10.89
C ARG A 25 -9.17 8.69 -12.05
N ILE A 26 -8.20 8.22 -12.82
CA ILE A 26 -8.37 7.14 -13.80
C ILE A 26 -7.64 5.93 -13.23
N ASN A 27 -8.41 4.91 -12.84
CA ASN A 27 -7.83 3.64 -12.39
C ASN A 27 -7.07 2.99 -13.55
N LEU A 28 -5.86 2.52 -13.26
CA LEU A 28 -4.99 1.82 -14.19
C LEU A 28 -5.03 0.32 -13.92
N ARG A 29 -4.82 -0.08 -12.66
CA ARG A 29 -4.95 -1.46 -12.19
C ARG A 29 -4.96 -1.53 -10.67
N THR A 30 -5.44 -2.65 -10.13
CA THR A 30 -5.30 -2.98 -8.71
C THR A 30 -4.35 -4.15 -8.54
N ILE A 31 -3.42 -4.04 -7.60
CA ILE A 31 -2.42 -5.08 -7.32
C ILE A 31 -2.58 -5.53 -5.87
N SER A 32 -2.57 -6.84 -5.64
CA SER A 32 -2.44 -7.41 -4.30
C SER A 32 -0.97 -7.40 -3.87
N PHE A 33 -0.69 -6.73 -2.76
CA PHE A 33 0.67 -6.60 -2.23
C PHE A 33 1.01 -7.74 -1.26
N GLY A 34 0.03 -8.18 -0.46
CA GLY A 34 0.19 -9.29 0.45
C GLY A 34 -0.91 -9.39 1.51
N THR A 35 -0.81 -10.40 2.37
CA THR A 35 -1.61 -10.49 3.59
C THR A 35 -0.90 -9.77 4.73
N ILE A 36 -1.64 -8.95 5.47
CA ILE A 36 -1.15 -8.20 6.62
C ILE A 36 -1.87 -8.64 7.90
N ASP A 37 -1.23 -8.42 9.04
CA ASP A 37 -1.81 -8.71 10.35
C ASP A 37 -2.67 -7.54 10.91
N ASN A 38 -3.15 -7.67 12.15
CA ASN A 38 -3.95 -6.62 12.79
C ASN A 38 -3.13 -5.36 13.11
N GLU A 39 -1.84 -5.49 13.46
CA GLU A 39 -0.98 -4.35 13.81
C GLU A 39 -0.68 -3.53 12.56
N GLU A 40 -0.30 -4.19 11.46
CA GLU A 40 -0.08 -3.56 10.16
C GLU A 40 -1.37 -2.92 9.63
N LYS A 41 -2.51 -3.58 9.79
CA LYS A 41 -3.81 -3.04 9.38
C LYS A 41 -4.08 -1.67 10.00
N GLU A 42 -3.90 -1.51 11.31
CA GLU A 42 -4.14 -0.23 11.98
C GLU A 42 -3.28 0.90 11.38
N GLN A 43 -2.04 0.59 10.98
CA GLN A 43 -1.13 1.54 10.34
C GLN A 43 -1.61 1.95 8.95
N TYR A 44 -2.11 1.01 8.14
CA TYR A 44 -2.62 1.28 6.80
C TYR A 44 -4.03 1.91 6.82
N GLU A 45 -4.87 1.60 7.80
CA GLU A 45 -6.19 2.23 7.97
C GLU A 45 -6.06 3.75 8.18
N ALA A 46 -5.04 4.17 8.93
CA ALA A 46 -4.72 5.58 9.12
C ALA A 46 -4.27 6.30 7.83
N GLN A 47 -3.95 5.55 6.77
CA GLN A 47 -3.36 6.05 5.52
C GLN A 47 -4.25 5.83 4.29
N GLN A 48 -5.49 5.35 4.45
CA GLN A 48 -6.39 4.99 3.33
C GLN A 48 -6.70 6.11 2.32
N MET A 49 -6.50 7.37 2.70
CA MET A 49 -6.71 8.52 1.81
C MET A 49 -5.40 9.07 1.23
N ILE A 50 -4.26 8.60 1.73
CA ILE A 50 -2.94 9.05 1.32
C ILE A 50 -2.59 8.41 -0.02
N VAL A 51 -2.19 9.26 -0.96
CA VAL A 51 -1.71 8.88 -2.28
C VAL A 51 -0.18 8.92 -2.27
N GLU A 52 0.42 7.88 -2.81
CA GLU A 52 1.86 7.78 -2.98
C GLU A 52 2.22 8.00 -4.44
N ALA A 53 3.16 8.90 -4.73
CA ALA A 53 3.70 9.03 -6.07
C ALA A 53 4.68 7.89 -6.33
N LEU A 54 4.46 7.13 -7.40
CA LEU A 54 5.23 5.91 -7.68
C LEU A 54 6.26 6.16 -8.77
N PHE A 55 5.82 6.53 -9.98
CA PHE A 55 6.72 6.74 -11.12
C PHE A 55 6.05 7.53 -12.25
N PRO A 56 6.81 8.08 -13.22
CA PRO A 56 6.26 8.72 -14.41
C PRO A 56 5.33 7.82 -15.22
N PHE A 57 4.19 8.36 -15.67
CA PHE A 57 3.20 7.64 -16.47
C PHE A 57 3.78 7.13 -17.80
N ARG A 58 4.81 7.79 -18.35
CA ARG A 58 5.53 7.31 -19.54
C ARG A 58 6.18 5.93 -19.39
N TRP A 59 6.45 5.48 -18.15
CA TRP A 59 6.97 4.14 -17.89
C TRP A 59 5.86 3.10 -17.71
N TYR A 60 4.60 3.53 -17.57
CA TYR A 60 3.49 2.61 -17.30
C TYR A 60 3.23 1.71 -18.51
N ASN A 61 3.21 0.40 -18.26
CA ASN A 61 2.90 -0.62 -19.23
C ASN A 61 1.95 -1.65 -18.59
N GLU A 62 0.78 -1.85 -19.19
CA GLU A 62 -0.24 -2.78 -18.69
C GLU A 62 0.24 -4.25 -18.70
N ASN A 63 1.20 -4.58 -19.57
CA ASN A 63 1.75 -5.94 -19.73
C ASN A 63 2.93 -6.25 -18.80
N GLN A 64 3.38 -5.26 -18.01
CA GLN A 64 4.48 -5.44 -17.06
C GLN A 64 3.95 -5.26 -15.63
N THR A 65 4.41 -6.09 -14.71
CA THR A 65 4.16 -5.93 -13.27
C THR A 65 4.72 -4.62 -12.75
N TYR A 66 4.25 -4.20 -11.56
CA TYR A 66 4.74 -2.99 -10.90
C TYR A 66 6.25 -3.04 -10.69
N TRP A 67 6.74 -4.20 -10.26
CA TRP A 67 8.17 -4.43 -10.02
C TRP A 67 8.97 -4.39 -11.31
N GLU A 68 8.49 -5.01 -12.40
CA GLU A 68 9.18 -4.97 -13.70
C GLU A 68 9.33 -3.54 -14.24
N ILE A 69 8.29 -2.71 -14.11
CA ILE A 69 8.35 -1.29 -14.49
C ILE A 69 9.41 -0.56 -13.67
N LYS A 70 9.39 -0.72 -12.34
CA LYS A 70 10.34 -0.07 -11.43
C LYS A 70 11.78 -0.52 -11.70
N TYR A 71 12.03 -1.81 -11.88
CA TYR A 71 13.37 -2.34 -12.10
C TYR A 71 13.93 -2.06 -13.50
N SER A 72 13.08 -1.99 -14.53
CA SER A 72 13.52 -1.60 -15.89
C SER A 72 13.96 -0.14 -15.98
N HIS A 73 13.52 0.71 -15.05
CA HIS A 73 13.86 2.14 -14.98
C HIS A 73 14.65 2.48 -13.70
N LEU A 74 15.34 1.50 -13.10
CA LEU A 74 15.93 1.65 -11.77
C LEU A 74 16.88 2.85 -11.64
N ASP A 75 17.67 3.13 -12.67
CA ASP A 75 18.64 4.24 -12.65
C ASP A 75 17.94 5.60 -12.67
N GLU A 76 16.91 5.76 -13.50
CA GLU A 76 16.11 6.98 -13.54
C GLU A 76 15.27 7.12 -12.26
N TYR A 77 14.72 6.01 -11.77
CA TYR A 77 13.94 5.97 -10.54
C TYR A 77 14.73 6.45 -9.32
N LYS A 78 15.98 6.03 -9.17
CA LYS A 78 16.86 6.47 -8.08
C LYS A 78 17.13 7.98 -8.06
N LEU A 79 16.94 8.67 -9.18
CA LEU A 79 17.06 10.13 -9.25
C LEU A 79 15.77 10.86 -8.79
N LEU A 80 14.66 10.13 -8.69
CA LEU A 80 13.34 10.67 -8.39
C LEU A 80 12.88 10.40 -6.96
N VAL A 81 13.61 9.58 -6.20
CA VAL A 81 13.30 9.22 -4.82
C VAL A 81 14.45 9.54 -3.86
N ASP A 82 14.13 9.67 -2.58
CA ASP A 82 15.14 9.75 -1.52
C ASP A 82 15.58 8.35 -1.03
N ALA A 83 16.42 8.31 0.01
CA ALA A 83 16.90 7.07 0.61
C ALA A 83 15.79 6.23 1.28
N SER A 84 14.60 6.80 1.50
CA SER A 84 13.42 6.13 2.06
C SER A 84 12.40 5.76 0.97
N ASP A 85 12.79 5.81 -0.31
CA ASP A 85 11.93 5.54 -1.46
C ASP A 85 10.81 6.57 -1.65
N GLN A 86 10.86 7.72 -0.95
CA GLN A 86 9.86 8.77 -1.10
C GLN A 86 10.13 9.61 -2.33
N TYR A 87 9.10 9.81 -3.15
CA TYR A 87 9.21 10.59 -4.38
C TYR A 87 9.45 12.07 -4.09
N VAL A 88 10.63 12.57 -4.46
CA VAL A 88 11.10 13.90 -4.03
C VAL A 88 10.72 15.05 -4.97
N ARG A 89 10.09 14.75 -6.11
CA ARG A 89 9.74 15.76 -7.12
C ARG A 89 8.88 16.91 -6.59
N PHE A 90 8.12 16.68 -5.52
CA PHE A 90 7.29 17.71 -4.89
C PHE A 90 7.99 18.44 -3.75
N MET A 91 9.31 18.26 -3.59
CA MET A 91 10.15 19.00 -2.65
C MET A 91 10.80 20.21 -3.34
N LYS A 92 10.96 21.30 -2.59
CA LYS A 92 11.67 22.51 -3.01
C LYS A 92 13.17 22.20 -3.08
N SER A 93 13.76 22.50 -4.24
CA SER A 93 15.17 22.22 -4.56
C SER A 93 16.19 22.79 -3.55
N ALA A 94 15.87 23.90 -2.88
CA ALA A 94 16.73 24.54 -1.88
C ALA A 94 16.89 23.76 -0.55
N HIS A 95 16.20 22.63 -0.39
CA HIS A 95 16.26 21.78 0.80
C HIS A 95 16.67 20.33 0.50
N PHE A 96 17.22 20.06 -0.70
CA PHE A 96 17.87 18.79 -1.00
C PHE A 96 19.25 18.74 -0.32
N ASP A 97 19.24 18.75 1.01
CA ASP A 97 20.39 18.41 1.84
C ASP A 97 20.09 17.05 2.46
N PRO A 98 20.81 15.98 2.07
CA PRO A 98 20.68 14.65 2.65
C PRO A 98 20.80 14.63 4.19
N LEU A 99 21.39 15.67 4.79
CA LEU A 99 21.60 15.80 6.24
C LEU A 99 20.43 16.50 6.96
N MET A 100 19.47 17.11 6.25
CA MET A 100 18.30 17.77 6.84
C MET A 100 17.15 16.82 7.22
N LEU A 101 17.25 15.54 6.86
CA LEU A 101 16.28 14.50 7.26
C LEU A 101 16.37 14.14 8.76
N VAL A 102 17.37 14.65 9.48
CA VAL A 102 17.59 14.37 10.90
C VAL A 102 17.16 15.58 11.73
N LYS A 103 16.02 15.44 12.42
CA LYS A 103 15.36 16.36 13.38
C LYS A 103 14.17 17.17 12.84
N VAL A 104 13.12 16.47 12.43
CA VAL A 104 11.78 17.10 12.42
C VAL A 104 11.15 16.88 13.80
N ASN A 105 11.27 17.91 14.65
CA ASN A 105 10.47 18.03 15.86
C ASN A 105 8.99 18.06 15.47
N LYS A 106 8.21 17.15 16.05
CA LYS A 106 6.73 17.11 15.98
C LYS A 106 6.16 18.36 16.69
N SER A 107 6.18 19.54 16.05
CA SER A 107 5.52 20.72 16.60
C SER A 107 4.28 21.12 15.80
N GLN A 108 3.27 21.52 16.55
CA GLN A 108 1.87 21.67 16.18
C GLN A 108 1.59 22.78 15.13
N GLU A 109 2.61 23.49 14.64
CA GLU A 109 2.48 24.57 13.65
C GLU A 109 2.13 24.07 12.23
N ALA A 110 2.41 22.80 11.92
CA ALA A 110 2.16 22.22 10.59
C ALA A 110 0.67 22.10 10.22
N LYS A 111 -0.23 22.01 11.21
CA LYS A 111 -1.66 21.73 10.97
C LYS A 111 -2.49 22.95 10.56
N GLN A 112 -2.03 24.18 10.85
CA GLN A 112 -2.85 25.38 10.66
C GLN A 112 -2.74 26.01 9.26
N LYS A 113 -1.61 25.81 8.54
CA LYS A 113 -1.28 26.55 7.31
C LYS A 113 -1.64 25.88 5.98
N ARG A 114 -2.25 24.68 5.98
CA ARG A 114 -2.51 23.94 4.73
C ARG A 114 -3.97 23.56 4.47
N LYS A 115 -4.94 24.06 5.26
CA LYS A 115 -6.37 23.82 4.95
C LYS A 115 -6.78 24.33 3.56
N ASP A 116 -6.06 25.31 3.02
CA ASP A 116 -6.31 25.88 1.70
C ASP A 116 -5.66 25.09 0.57
N ASP A 117 -4.83 24.07 0.87
CA ASP A 117 -4.24 23.19 -0.14
C ASP A 117 -5.27 22.09 -0.49
N PRO A 118 -5.78 22.05 -1.74
CA PRO A 118 -6.76 21.03 -2.15
C PRO A 118 -6.27 19.59 -2.00
N ASP A 119 -4.95 19.38 -1.91
CA ASP A 119 -4.35 18.05 -1.74
C ASP A 119 -4.01 17.71 -0.28
N TYR A 120 -4.35 18.57 0.68
CA TYR A 120 -3.91 18.42 2.07
C TYR A 120 -4.25 17.05 2.68
N GLY A 121 -5.41 16.48 2.30
CA GLY A 121 -5.88 15.18 2.78
C GLY A 121 -5.34 13.97 2.02
N TYR A 122 -4.56 14.18 0.96
CA TYR A 122 -4.06 13.12 0.09
C TYR A 122 -2.54 12.96 0.14
N LEU A 123 -1.77 14.02 0.42
CA LEU A 123 -0.31 13.92 0.46
C LEU A 123 0.21 13.87 1.90
N GLN A 124 1.20 13.02 2.15
CA GLN A 124 1.88 12.98 3.45
C GLN A 124 2.92 14.10 3.55
N TYR A 125 2.55 15.21 4.18
CA TYR A 125 3.48 16.32 4.41
C TYR A 125 4.33 16.05 5.67
N THR A 126 5.51 15.47 5.49
CA THR A 126 6.48 15.31 6.59
C THR A 126 7.01 16.66 7.07
N ASN A 127 7.17 17.63 6.14
CA ASN A 127 7.48 19.01 6.47
C ASN A 127 6.85 20.00 5.47
N PRO A 128 5.79 20.72 5.84
CA PRO A 128 5.14 21.71 4.98
C PRO A 128 6.05 22.74 4.31
N LYS A 129 7.19 23.09 4.91
CA LYS A 129 8.04 24.17 4.39
C LYS A 129 8.84 23.72 3.16
N ILE A 130 9.14 22.42 3.08
CA ILE A 130 9.97 21.85 2.03
C ILE A 130 9.16 21.32 0.84
N HIS A 131 7.83 21.21 0.92
CA HIS A 131 7.02 20.83 -0.24
C HIS A 131 6.60 22.04 -1.08
N LEU A 132 6.53 21.83 -2.39
CA LEU A 132 5.93 22.74 -3.37
C LEU A 132 4.46 23.00 -3.03
N ASN A 133 3.96 24.17 -3.42
CA ASN A 133 2.54 24.51 -3.29
C ASN A 133 1.69 23.77 -4.35
N PHE A 134 0.36 23.81 -4.20
CA PHE A 134 -0.58 23.16 -5.12
C PHE A 134 -0.29 23.47 -6.60
N ASN A 135 -0.24 24.74 -6.98
CA ASN A 135 -0.04 25.14 -8.37
C ASN A 135 1.30 24.64 -8.93
N GLU A 136 2.38 24.74 -8.16
CA GLU A 136 3.70 24.25 -8.56
C GLU A 136 3.71 22.72 -8.78
N ARG A 137 3.09 21.94 -7.89
CA ARG A 137 2.98 20.48 -8.05
C ARG A 137 2.18 20.11 -9.29
N HIS A 138 1.05 20.77 -9.50
CA HIS A 138 0.16 20.49 -10.63
C HIS A 138 0.73 20.97 -11.98
N GLN A 139 1.57 22.00 -11.99
CA GLN A 139 2.37 22.37 -13.17
C GLN A 139 3.39 21.29 -13.52
N LEU A 140 4.07 20.71 -12.52
CA LEU A 140 4.95 19.57 -12.75
C LEU A 140 4.13 18.37 -13.26
N GLU A 141 3.02 18.03 -12.61
CA GLU A 141 2.14 16.93 -13.04
C GLU A 141 1.64 17.09 -14.50
N GLN A 142 1.42 18.32 -14.98
CA GLN A 142 1.12 18.57 -16.39
C GLN A 142 2.28 18.23 -17.34
N GLN A 143 3.51 18.54 -16.94
CA GLN A 143 4.69 18.35 -17.79
C GLN A 143 5.10 16.88 -17.91
N ASP A 144 4.97 16.14 -16.82
CA ASP A 144 5.31 14.72 -16.76
C ASP A 144 4.41 14.04 -15.73
N PRO A 145 3.23 13.55 -16.14
CA PRO A 145 2.25 12.96 -15.23
C PRO A 145 2.80 11.74 -14.50
N LEU A 146 2.30 11.49 -13.30
CA LEU A 146 2.72 10.34 -12.49
C LEU A 146 1.63 9.26 -12.41
N VAL A 147 2.08 8.05 -12.14
CA VAL A 147 1.28 6.98 -11.56
C VAL A 147 1.33 7.13 -10.05
N TYR A 148 0.16 7.08 -9.45
CA TYR A 148 -0.04 7.15 -8.01
C TYR A 148 -0.56 5.81 -7.48
N GLY A 149 -0.18 5.48 -6.27
CA GLY A 149 -0.69 4.36 -5.49
C GLY A 149 -1.64 4.83 -4.40
N LEU A 150 -2.76 4.15 -4.25
CA LEU A 150 -3.66 4.29 -3.10
C LEU A 150 -3.81 2.94 -2.42
N TYR A 151 -3.42 2.87 -1.15
CA TYR A 151 -3.56 1.64 -0.38
C TYR A 151 -5.01 1.44 0.09
N SER A 152 -5.47 0.21 -0.05
CA SER A 152 -6.77 -0.24 0.42
C SER A 152 -6.59 -1.57 1.14
N ILE A 153 -7.46 -1.82 2.11
CA ILE A 153 -7.44 -3.05 2.90
C ILE A 153 -8.73 -3.78 2.66
N ASN A 154 -8.61 -5.00 2.15
CA ASN A 154 -9.74 -5.90 2.03
C ASN A 154 -9.75 -6.86 3.20
N THR A 155 -10.93 -7.08 3.78
CA THR A 155 -11.12 -8.16 4.74
C THR A 155 -11.40 -9.44 3.96
N GLU A 156 -10.53 -10.43 4.10
CA GLU A 156 -10.60 -11.70 3.40
C GLU A 156 -10.65 -12.88 4.39
N PHE A 157 -10.84 -14.07 3.85
CA PHE A 157 -10.75 -15.31 4.62
C PHE A 157 -9.33 -15.87 4.57
N GLY A 158 -8.81 -16.27 5.72
CA GLY A 158 -7.48 -16.84 5.82
C GLY A 158 -6.86 -16.70 7.20
N CYS A 159 -5.53 -16.71 7.21
CA CYS A 159 -4.68 -16.56 8.39
C CYS A 159 -3.48 -15.66 8.05
N LYS A 160 -2.61 -15.39 9.03
CA LYS A 160 -1.38 -14.59 8.81
C LYS A 160 -0.44 -15.19 7.75
N HIS A 161 -0.52 -16.50 7.51
CA HIS A 161 0.30 -17.19 6.51
C HIS A 161 -0.27 -17.13 5.09
N GLY A 162 -1.47 -16.56 4.90
CA GLY A 162 -2.05 -16.33 3.58
C GLY A 162 -3.56 -16.48 3.51
N LEU A 163 -4.10 -16.09 2.34
CA LEU A 163 -5.50 -16.26 1.97
C LEU A 163 -5.87 -17.74 1.90
N ARG A 164 -7.06 -18.09 2.42
CA ARG A 164 -7.58 -19.47 2.43
C ARG A 164 -9.11 -19.48 2.31
N GLY A 165 -9.60 -20.37 1.45
CA GLY A 165 -11.03 -20.64 1.32
C GLY A 165 -11.58 -21.61 2.38
N ALA A 166 -10.72 -22.29 3.14
CA ALA A 166 -11.13 -23.25 4.17
C ALA A 166 -10.11 -23.37 5.32
N TYR A 167 -10.60 -23.78 6.48
CA TYR A 167 -9.81 -24.18 7.65
C TYR A 167 -9.56 -25.67 7.63
N ILE A 168 -8.37 -26.12 8.01
CA ILE A 168 -8.03 -27.55 8.06
C ILE A 168 -8.42 -28.14 9.41
N PHE A 169 -8.91 -29.38 9.43
CA PHE A 169 -9.14 -30.12 10.68
C PHE A 169 -7.94 -30.99 10.99
N CYS A 170 -7.47 -30.96 12.24
CA CYS A 170 -6.49 -31.91 12.73
C CYS A 170 -7.18 -32.96 13.61
N ASP A 171 -7.08 -34.24 13.22
CA ASP A 171 -7.69 -35.36 13.94
C ASP A 171 -7.10 -35.55 15.35
N GLN A 172 -5.82 -35.24 15.55
CA GLN A 172 -5.14 -35.40 16.85
C GLN A 172 -5.49 -34.26 17.82
N CYS A 173 -5.59 -33.03 17.32
CA CYS A 173 -6.00 -31.88 18.12
C CYS A 173 -7.53 -31.77 18.29
N ALA A 174 -8.30 -32.50 17.47
CA ALA A 174 -9.76 -32.41 17.37
C ALA A 174 -10.30 -30.98 17.16
N GLN A 175 -9.58 -30.14 16.41
CA GLN A 175 -9.97 -28.75 16.17
C GLN A 175 -9.55 -28.25 14.77
N PHE A 176 -10.10 -27.09 14.39
CA PHE A 176 -9.83 -26.44 13.10
C PHE A 176 -8.76 -25.36 13.21
N PHE A 177 -7.86 -25.32 12.23
CA PHE A 177 -6.77 -24.36 12.13
C PHE A 177 -6.80 -23.60 10.81
N GLY A 178 -6.16 -22.43 10.78
CA GLY A 178 -6.12 -21.54 9.61
C GLY A 178 -5.40 -22.18 8.43
N CYS A 179 -4.29 -22.84 8.72
CA CYS A 179 -3.52 -23.67 7.81
C CYS A 179 -2.66 -24.66 8.62
N ASP A 180 -1.88 -25.47 7.93
CA ASP A 180 -0.90 -26.39 8.50
C ASP A 180 0.21 -25.65 9.26
N ILE A 181 0.64 -24.48 8.78
CA ILE A 181 1.63 -23.66 9.49
C ILE A 181 1.05 -23.13 10.81
N CYS A 182 -0.18 -22.60 10.82
CA CYS A 182 -0.86 -22.19 12.06
C CYS A 182 -0.92 -23.34 13.07
N HIS A 183 -1.26 -24.55 12.60
CA HIS A 183 -1.27 -25.73 13.45
C HIS A 183 0.12 -26.02 14.03
N ASN A 184 1.13 -26.09 13.16
CA ASN A 184 2.48 -26.51 13.55
C ASN A 184 3.21 -25.47 14.43
N GLU A 185 2.71 -24.23 14.50
CA GLU A 185 3.17 -23.20 15.43
C GLU A 185 2.57 -23.35 16.84
N GLU A 186 1.38 -23.96 16.95
CA GLU A 186 0.63 -24.06 18.21
C GLU A 186 0.64 -25.48 18.82
N ALA A 187 0.86 -26.51 18.00
CA ALA A 187 0.79 -27.91 18.39
C ALA A 187 2.17 -28.58 18.44
N ASP A 188 2.33 -29.54 19.36
CA ASP A 188 3.56 -30.33 19.53
C ASP A 188 3.78 -31.41 18.45
N HIS A 189 2.94 -31.43 17.41
CA HIS A 189 3.06 -32.35 16.29
C HIS A 189 2.77 -31.62 14.98
N GLN A 190 3.15 -32.27 13.88
CA GLN A 190 2.99 -31.69 12.56
C GLN A 190 1.83 -32.31 11.80
N ILE A 191 1.09 -31.45 11.10
CA ILE A 191 0.20 -31.84 10.02
C ILE A 191 0.79 -31.31 8.70
N LEU A 192 0.64 -32.08 7.64
CA LEU A 192 0.90 -31.61 6.28
C LEU A 192 -0.44 -31.41 5.58
N TYR A 193 -0.57 -30.34 4.82
CA TYR A 193 -1.82 -30.02 4.12
C TYR A 193 -2.38 -31.20 3.29
N LYS A 194 -1.50 -31.97 2.65
CA LYS A 194 -1.86 -33.15 1.83
C LYS A 194 -2.52 -34.29 2.62
N ASP A 195 -2.33 -34.33 3.95
CA ASP A 195 -2.82 -35.39 4.83
C ASP A 195 -4.13 -34.99 5.53
N VAL A 196 -4.62 -33.76 5.28
CA VAL A 196 -5.89 -33.24 5.81
C VAL A 196 -7.06 -33.95 5.11
N LYS A 197 -7.94 -34.56 5.91
CA LYS A 197 -9.12 -35.29 5.42
C LYS A 197 -10.43 -34.53 5.51
N ASN A 198 -10.44 -33.42 6.25
CA ASN A 198 -11.63 -32.62 6.46
C ASN A 198 -11.22 -31.15 6.51
N VAL A 199 -12.01 -30.32 5.83
CA VAL A 199 -11.86 -28.88 5.81
C VAL A 199 -13.19 -28.20 6.09
N LYS A 200 -13.16 -27.05 6.75
CA LYS A 200 -14.35 -26.21 6.95
C LYS A 200 -14.28 -24.99 6.06
N CYS A 201 -15.25 -24.81 5.16
CA CYS A 201 -15.31 -23.65 4.29
C CYS A 201 -15.38 -22.35 5.12
N CYS A 202 -14.51 -21.38 4.80
CA CYS A 202 -14.47 -20.10 5.48
C CYS A 202 -15.74 -19.26 5.24
N ASN A 203 -16.42 -19.47 4.11
CA ASN A 203 -17.61 -18.72 3.74
C ASN A 203 -18.90 -19.33 4.31
N CYS A 204 -19.26 -20.54 3.88
CA CYS A 204 -20.54 -21.18 4.26
C CYS A 204 -20.48 -21.99 5.56
N GLN A 205 -19.29 -22.15 6.17
CA GLN A 205 -19.07 -22.93 7.40
C GLN A 205 -19.40 -24.42 7.31
N LEU A 206 -19.66 -24.95 6.11
CA LEU A 206 -19.86 -26.39 5.89
C LEU A 206 -18.53 -27.14 5.95
N ILE A 207 -18.58 -28.34 6.52
CA ILE A 207 -17.44 -29.27 6.57
C ILE A 207 -17.50 -30.16 5.34
N HIS A 208 -16.39 -30.23 4.63
CA HIS A 208 -16.20 -31.08 3.47
C HIS A 208 -15.01 -32.01 3.73
N PRO A 209 -15.04 -33.24 3.20
CA PRO A 209 -13.85 -34.07 3.14
C PRO A 209 -12.76 -33.43 2.25
#